data_AF-A0A957LEW1-F1
#
_entry.id   AF-A0A957LEW1-F1
#
_cell.length_a   1.000
_cell.length_b   1.000
_cell.length_c   1.000
_cell.angle_alpha   90.00
_cell.angle_beta   90.00
_cell.angle_gamma   90.00
#
_symmetry.space_group_name_H-M   'P 1'
#
loop_
_entity.id
_entity.type
_entity.pdbx_description
1 polymer ?
#
loop_
_entity_poly.entity_id
_entity_poly.type
_entity_poly.pdbx_seq_one_letter_code
_entity_poly.pdbx_strand_id
1 'polypeptide(L)'
;RSTWFAEGGYEPVAEVLFNELNVDAYFLEYDDERSGDFAPLRFVPENKTVVLGVVTSKSGDLESKEFIINRINEAANYMPLDNMCLSPQCGFSSTVHGNELTEAAQWAKLEMIVNIAREVWGD
;
A
#
# COMPACT_ATOMS: atom_id res chain seq x y z
N ARG A 1 -8.95 -6.38 -15.83
CA ARG A 1 -8.71 -4.92 -15.92
C ARG A 1 -9.59 -4.21 -14.89
N SER A 2 -9.00 -3.79 -13.77
CA SER A 2 -9.68 -3.22 -12.59
C SER A 2 -10.53 -2.01 -12.97
N THR A 3 -11.78 -2.01 -12.50
CA THR A 3 -12.75 -0.95 -12.77
C THR A 3 -12.21 0.38 -12.26
N TRP A 4 -12.08 1.35 -13.16
CA TRP A 4 -11.71 2.74 -12.88
C TRP A 4 -12.71 3.36 -11.89
N PHE A 5 -12.38 3.42 -10.60
CA PHE A 5 -13.32 3.93 -9.58
C PHE A 5 -12.93 5.25 -8.93
N ALA A 6 -11.67 5.66 -8.98
CA ALA A 6 -11.25 7.01 -8.58
C ALA A 6 -9.87 7.32 -9.19
N GLU A 7 -9.67 8.58 -9.54
CA GLU A 7 -8.36 9.16 -9.86
C GLU A 7 -8.16 10.31 -8.88
N GLY A 8 -7.02 10.35 -8.21
CA GLY A 8 -6.72 11.32 -7.16
C GLY A 8 -6.45 10.66 -5.81
N GLY A 9 -5.45 11.17 -5.11
CA GLY A 9 -5.07 10.68 -3.79
C GLY A 9 -6.09 11.01 -2.69
N TYR A 10 -5.81 10.55 -1.47
CA TYR A 10 -6.73 10.65 -0.33
C TYR A 10 -6.94 12.07 0.23
N GLU A 11 -6.19 13.07 -0.25
CA GLU A 11 -6.20 14.44 0.26
C GLU A 11 -7.61 15.04 0.44
N PRO A 12 -8.56 14.94 -0.51
CA PRO A 12 -9.88 15.56 -0.38
C PRO A 12 -10.75 14.97 0.73
N VAL A 13 -10.43 13.76 1.21
CA VAL A 13 -11.22 13.01 2.20
C VAL A 13 -10.42 12.65 3.46
N ALA A 14 -9.14 13.00 3.53
CA ALA A 14 -8.20 12.48 4.53
C ALA A 14 -8.66 12.76 5.98
N GLU A 15 -9.10 14.00 6.28
CA GLU A 15 -9.55 14.37 7.61
C GLU A 15 -10.74 13.51 8.07
N VAL A 16 -11.77 13.39 7.22
CA VAL A 16 -12.96 12.58 7.51
C VAL A 16 -12.60 11.10 7.58
N LEU A 17 -11.84 10.59 6.61
CA LEU A 17 -11.45 9.19 6.51
C LEU A 17 -10.69 8.73 7.77
N PHE A 18 -9.73 9.53 8.24
CA PHE A 18 -8.86 9.15 9.34
C PHE A 18 -9.41 9.50 10.73
N ASN A 19 -10.27 10.52 10.86
CA ASN A 19 -10.72 11.00 12.17
C ASN A 19 -12.17 10.62 12.52
N GLU A 20 -13.04 10.38 11.53
CA GLU A 20 -14.45 10.02 11.82
C GLU A 20 -14.70 8.51 11.86
N LEU A 21 -13.84 7.71 11.24
CA LEU A 21 -13.97 6.26 11.26
C LEU A 21 -13.34 5.65 12.51
N ASN A 22 -14.12 4.87 13.25
CA ASN A 22 -13.63 4.14 14.42
C ASN A 22 -13.07 2.76 14.02
N VAL A 23 -11.87 2.78 13.42
CA VAL A 23 -11.10 1.59 13.03
C VAL A 23 -9.66 1.71 13.51
N ASP A 24 -9.01 0.57 13.75
CA ASP A 24 -7.62 0.52 14.22
C ASP A 24 -6.60 0.66 13.08
N ALA A 25 -6.95 0.19 11.88
CA ALA A 25 -6.04 0.14 10.75
C ALA A 25 -6.72 0.42 9.41
N TYR A 26 -5.93 0.95 8.47
CA TYR A 26 -6.33 1.19 7.08
C TYR A 26 -5.43 0.42 6.12
N PHE A 27 -6.03 -0.14 5.06
CA PHE A 27 -5.30 -0.67 3.90
C PHE A 27 -5.51 0.31 2.75
N LEU A 28 -4.45 0.99 2.33
CA LEU A 28 -4.50 2.07 1.35
C LEU A 28 -3.67 1.72 0.11
N GLU A 29 -4.21 1.97 -1.08
CA GLU A 29 -3.56 1.62 -2.35
C GLU A 29 -2.62 2.75 -2.79
N TYR A 30 -1.38 2.43 -3.17
CA TYR A 30 -0.31 3.37 -3.52
C TYR A 30 0.65 2.86 -4.63
N ASP A 31 0.22 1.88 -5.43
CA ASP A 31 1.07 1.20 -6.40
C ASP A 31 1.34 1.99 -7.69
N ASP A 32 0.44 2.90 -8.06
CA ASP A 32 0.54 3.70 -9.27
C ASP A 32 0.45 5.22 -9.01
N GLU A 33 0.89 6.03 -9.97
CA GLU A 33 0.87 7.49 -9.91
C GLU A 33 -0.54 8.07 -9.66
N ARG A 34 -1.58 7.28 -9.91
CA ARG A 34 -2.97 7.71 -9.78
C ARG A 34 -3.44 7.73 -8.32
N SER A 35 -2.71 7.03 -7.45
CA SER A 35 -2.96 6.95 -6.02
C SER A 35 -2.51 8.20 -5.24
N GLY A 36 -1.85 9.15 -5.93
CA GLY A 36 -1.38 10.40 -5.35
C GLY A 36 -0.14 10.23 -4.46
N ASP A 37 0.16 11.25 -3.66
CA ASP A 37 1.29 11.26 -2.73
C ASP A 37 0.89 10.79 -1.31
N PHE A 38 1.87 10.75 -0.41
CA PHE A 38 1.67 10.37 0.99
C PHE A 38 1.33 11.54 1.91
N ALA A 39 1.18 12.78 1.40
CA ALA A 39 0.87 13.93 2.23
C ALA A 39 -0.40 13.74 3.09
N PRO A 40 -1.46 13.05 2.65
CA PRO A 40 -2.64 12.77 3.47
C PRO A 40 -2.35 12.03 4.78
N LEU A 41 -1.25 11.26 4.87
CA LEU A 41 -0.91 10.48 6.06
C LEU A 41 -0.67 11.36 7.30
N ARG A 42 -0.38 12.66 7.11
CA ARG A 42 -0.24 13.63 8.22
C ARG A 42 -1.51 13.79 9.08
N PHE A 43 -2.65 13.36 8.57
CA PHE A 43 -3.93 13.42 9.27
C PHE A 43 -4.26 12.13 10.03
N VAL A 44 -3.43 11.09 9.94
CA VAL A 44 -3.66 9.82 10.61
C VAL A 44 -3.34 9.97 12.11
N PRO A 45 -4.29 9.65 13.02
CA PRO A 45 -4.02 9.65 14.45
C PRO A 45 -2.89 8.69 14.86
N GLU A 46 -2.09 9.08 15.86
CA GLU A 46 -0.94 8.31 16.36
C GLU A 46 -1.29 6.90 16.85
N ASN A 47 -2.55 6.64 17.20
CA ASN A 47 -3.01 5.33 17.68
C ASN A 47 -3.51 4.41 16.56
N LYS A 48 -3.35 4.79 15.29
CA LYS A 48 -3.81 4.00 14.13
C LYS A 48 -2.64 3.53 13.28
N THR A 49 -2.87 2.41 12.60
CA THR A 49 -1.90 1.78 11.69
C THR A 49 -2.31 1.99 10.22
N VAL A 50 -1.34 2.24 9.35
CA VAL A 50 -1.56 2.27 7.89
C VAL A 50 -0.75 1.17 7.22
N VAL A 51 -1.46 0.30 6.51
CA VAL A 51 -0.87 -0.70 5.64
C VAL A 51 -0.73 -0.10 4.24
N LEU A 52 0.52 0.15 3.84
CA LEU A 52 0.90 0.74 2.57
C LEU A 52 0.81 -0.31 1.46
N GLY A 53 -0.16 -0.17 0.57
CA GLY A 53 -0.38 -1.01 -0.60
C GLY A 53 0.48 -0.57 -1.79
N VAL A 54 1.79 -0.75 -1.71
CA VAL A 54 2.77 -0.26 -2.71
C VAL A 54 3.08 -1.30 -3.80
N VAL A 55 2.82 -2.58 -3.54
CA VAL A 55 3.10 -3.66 -4.50
C VAL A 55 1.89 -3.93 -5.37
N THR A 56 2.04 -3.95 -6.70
CA THR A 56 0.91 -4.20 -7.59
C THR A 56 0.45 -5.66 -7.50
N SER A 57 -0.86 -5.87 -7.37
CA SER A 57 -1.52 -7.18 -7.50
C SER A 57 -2.08 -7.44 -8.90
N LYS A 58 -1.87 -6.52 -9.85
CA LYS A 58 -2.47 -6.53 -11.20
C LYS A 58 -1.60 -7.23 -12.25
N SER A 59 -0.28 -7.22 -12.10
CA SER A 59 0.70 -7.85 -13.00
C SER A 59 1.70 -8.72 -12.25
N GLY A 60 2.37 -9.62 -12.96
CA GLY A 60 3.37 -10.53 -12.37
C GLY A 60 4.78 -9.99 -12.21
N ASP A 61 5.08 -8.81 -12.74
CA ASP A 61 6.41 -8.21 -12.63
C ASP A 61 6.71 -7.86 -11.17
N LEU A 62 7.93 -8.18 -10.73
CA LEU A 62 8.42 -7.80 -9.40
C LEU A 62 8.92 -6.36 -9.43
N GLU A 63 8.40 -5.55 -8.52
CA GLU A 63 8.91 -4.23 -8.22
C GLU A 63 10.33 -4.34 -7.66
N SER A 64 11.15 -3.32 -7.89
CA SER A 64 12.47 -3.31 -7.28
C SER A 64 12.33 -3.06 -5.78
N LYS A 65 13.15 -3.75 -4.99
CA LYS A 65 13.25 -3.53 -3.55
C LYS A 65 13.57 -2.06 -3.21
N GLU A 66 14.49 -1.46 -3.96
CA GLU A 66 14.86 -0.04 -3.79
C GLU A 66 13.66 0.88 -3.99
N PHE A 67 12.84 0.62 -5.00
CA PHE A 67 11.61 1.39 -5.23
C PHE A 67 10.68 1.30 -4.02
N ILE A 68 10.40 0.10 -3.51
CA ILE A 68 9.50 -0.08 -2.37
C ILE A 68 10.04 0.61 -1.11
N ILE A 69 11.34 0.46 -0.82
CA ILE A 69 11.97 1.11 0.34
C ILE A 69 11.91 2.63 0.22
N ASN A 70 12.17 3.19 -0.97
CA ASN A 70 12.05 4.63 -1.20
C ASN A 70 10.62 5.12 -0.95
N ARG A 71 9.61 4.38 -1.40
CA ARG A 71 8.20 4.71 -1.15
C ARG A 71 7.87 4.67 0.36
N ILE A 72 8.39 3.69 1.10
CA ILE A 72 8.22 3.64 2.57
C ILE A 72 8.88 4.87 3.22
N ASN A 73 10.09 5.22 2.80
CA ASN A 73 10.79 6.41 3.31
C ASN A 73 10.07 7.72 2.97
N GLU A 74 9.44 7.80 1.80
CA GLU A 74 8.59 8.94 1.43
C GLU A 74 7.40 9.07 2.39
N ALA A 75 6.71 7.96 2.68
CA ALA A 75 5.59 7.92 3.64
C ALA A 75 6.04 8.28 5.07
N ALA A 76 7.24 7.83 5.47
CA ALA A 76 7.83 8.12 6.78
C ALA A 76 8.07 9.61 7.05
N ASN A 77 8.04 10.48 6.03
CA ASN A 77 8.08 11.92 6.23
C ASN A 77 6.77 12.49 6.82
N TYR A 78 5.67 11.73 6.77
CA TYR A 78 4.33 12.20 7.17
C TYR A 78 3.76 11.47 8.38
N MET A 79 4.21 10.25 8.66
CA MET A 79 3.71 9.41 9.74
C MET A 79 4.85 8.52 10.29
N PRO A 80 4.86 8.14 11.59
CA PRO A 80 5.90 7.30 12.14
C PRO A 80 5.99 5.92 11.46
N LEU A 81 7.22 5.45 11.22
CA LEU A 81 7.48 4.15 10.61
C LEU A 81 6.87 3.00 11.42
N ASP A 82 6.87 3.10 12.75
CA ASP A 82 6.32 2.09 13.67
C ASP A 82 4.81 1.90 13.53
N ASN A 83 4.12 2.86 12.91
CA ASN A 83 2.67 2.79 12.65
C ASN A 83 2.35 2.33 11.22
N MET A 84 3.35 1.84 10.47
CA MET A 84 3.20 1.43 9.09
C MET A 84 3.38 -0.07 8.91
N CYS A 85 2.75 -0.63 7.87
CA CYS A 85 3.00 -1.97 7.39
C CYS A 85 3.07 -1.97 5.85
N LEU A 86 3.54 -3.05 5.24
CA LEU A 86 3.63 -3.22 3.79
C LEU A 86 2.67 -4.32 3.30
N SER A 87 2.01 -4.08 2.17
CA SER A 87 1.16 -5.09 1.51
C SER A 87 1.11 -4.90 -0.01
N PRO A 88 0.52 -5.84 -0.75
CA PRO A 88 0.03 -5.56 -2.10
C PRO A 88 -1.07 -4.50 -2.04
N GLN A 89 -1.26 -3.72 -3.11
CA GLN A 89 -2.33 -2.72 -3.21
C GLN A 89 -3.71 -3.30 -2.92
N CYS A 90 -3.96 -4.55 -3.31
CA CYS A 90 -5.26 -5.18 -3.24
C CYS A 90 -5.08 -6.70 -3.26
N GLY A 91 -6.16 -7.46 -3.07
CA GLY A 91 -6.11 -8.92 -3.16
C GLY A 91 -5.67 -9.42 -4.56
N PHE A 92 -5.02 -10.59 -4.59
CA PHE A 92 -4.66 -11.28 -5.84
C PHE A 92 -5.84 -12.01 -6.50
N SER A 93 -6.95 -12.17 -5.78
CA SER A 93 -8.18 -12.76 -6.32
C SER A 93 -8.81 -11.78 -7.30
N SER A 94 -8.84 -12.19 -8.57
CA SER A 94 -9.42 -11.39 -9.63
C SER A 94 -10.94 -11.50 -9.63
N THR A 95 -11.62 -10.37 -9.78
CA THR A 95 -13.00 -10.35 -10.29
C THR A 95 -13.03 -10.92 -11.72
N VAL A 96 -14.24 -11.17 -12.25
CA VAL A 96 -14.67 -11.88 -13.50
C VAL A 96 -13.73 -11.89 -14.72
N HIS A 97 -12.75 -10.99 -14.84
CA HIS A 97 -11.86 -10.86 -15.99
C HIS A 97 -10.40 -11.34 -15.79
N GLY A 98 -10.02 -11.83 -14.60
CA GLY A 98 -8.66 -12.35 -14.38
C GLY A 98 -7.59 -11.26 -14.24
N ASN A 99 -6.59 -11.49 -13.38
CA ASN A 99 -5.32 -10.76 -13.42
C ASN A 99 -4.32 -11.60 -14.21
N GLU A 100 -3.42 -10.98 -14.98
CA GLU A 100 -2.30 -11.68 -15.63
C GLU A 100 -1.22 -12.01 -14.60
N LEU A 101 -1.56 -12.94 -13.68
CA LEU A 101 -0.73 -13.26 -12.52
C LEU A 101 -0.76 -14.76 -12.25
N THR A 102 0.40 -15.41 -12.39
CA THR A 102 0.56 -16.83 -12.04
C THR A 102 0.66 -17.00 -10.53
N GLU A 103 0.35 -18.20 -10.03
CA GLU A 103 0.53 -18.52 -8.60
C GLU A 103 1.99 -18.33 -8.16
N ALA A 104 2.95 -18.72 -9.01
CA ALA A 104 4.37 -18.51 -8.74
C ALA A 104 4.72 -17.02 -8.58
N ALA A 105 4.14 -16.15 -9.40
CA ALA A 105 4.33 -14.71 -9.28
C ALA A 105 3.66 -14.13 -8.01
N GLN A 106 2.50 -14.68 -7.58
CA GLN A 106 1.88 -14.31 -6.30
C GLN A 106 2.82 -14.63 -5.13
N TRP A 107 3.37 -15.84 -5.09
CA TRP A 107 4.31 -16.25 -4.05
C TRP A 107 5.59 -15.42 -4.06
N ALA A 108 6.15 -15.14 -5.23
CA ALA A 108 7.33 -14.30 -5.35
C ALA A 108 7.09 -12.88 -4.81
N LYS A 109 5.91 -12.30 -5.07
CA LYS A 109 5.53 -10.99 -4.51
C LYS A 109 5.38 -11.03 -2.98
N LEU A 110 4.74 -12.07 -2.44
CA LEU A 110 4.61 -12.25 -1.00
C LEU A 110 5.96 -12.43 -0.31
N GLU A 111 6.84 -13.24 -0.89
CA GLU A 111 8.21 -13.44 -0.38
C GLU A 111 9.00 -12.12 -0.38
N MET A 112 8.92 -11.35 -1.47
CA MET A 112 9.53 -10.03 -1.55
C MET A 112 9.01 -9.08 -0.46
N ILE A 113 7.69 -9.01 -0.25
CA ILE A 113 7.09 -8.18 0.80
C ILE A 113 7.61 -8.57 2.18
N VAL A 114 7.64 -9.86 2.50
CA VAL A 114 8.13 -10.35 3.80
C VAL A 114 9.60 -9.98 3.98
N ASN A 115 10.44 -10.19 2.97
CA ASN A 115 11.87 -9.87 3.06
C ASN A 115 12.12 -8.37 3.25
N ILE A 116 11.35 -7.52 2.56
CA ILE A 116 11.45 -6.06 2.73
C ILE A 116 10.94 -5.65 4.11
N ALA A 117 9.84 -6.22 4.59
CA ALA A 117 9.31 -5.90 5.90
C ALA A 117 10.32 -6.23 7.01
N ARG A 118 10.98 -7.39 6.94
CA ARG A 118 12.05 -7.74 7.88
C ARG A 118 13.22 -6.77 7.85
N GLU A 119 13.61 -6.31 6.67
CA GLU A 119 14.71 -5.36 6.54
C GLU A 119 14.38 -3.97 7.09
N VAL A 120 13.15 -3.50 6.86
CA VAL A 120 12.72 -2.16 7.27
C VAL A 120 12.40 -2.11 8.77
N TRP A 121 11.72 -3.13 9.31
CA TRP A 121 11.24 -3.13 10.70
C TRP A 121 12.06 -4.04 11.65
N GLY A 122 12.94 -4.90 11.14
CA GLY A 122 13.92 -5.62 11.96
C GLY A 122 13.46 -6.94 12.61
N ASP A 123 12.45 -7.61 12.05
CA ASP A 123 11.91 -8.90 12.53
C ASP A 123 12.61 -10.17 11.99
#